data_AF-A0A7C1HAK9-F1
#
_entry.id   AF-A0A7C1HAK9-F1
#
_cell.length_a   1.000
_cell.length_b   1.000
_cell.length_c   1.000
_cell.angle_alpha   90.00
_cell.angle_beta   90.00
_cell.angle_gamma   90.00
#
_symmetry.space_group_name_H-M   'P 1'
#
loop_
_entity.id
_entity.type
_entity.pdbx_description
1 polymer ?
#
loop_
_entity_poly.entity_id
_entity_poly.type
_entity_poly.pdbx_seq_one_letter_code
_entity_poly.pdbx_strand_id
1 'polypeptide(L)'
;YHSKHYGHEWNVAAAVLRGCNTKELLKEYFSVMGRRFGIFFEVFPYGKRMHEAADLDSFLDSAIENMKEDGWLIQNGDTFELTERGESEAKKMLAELENSGRLLEKATKSETVSRVTIIVHFILAALKLPAAILSGSVGLLNDSFDTLLDGISSVFVYWGVKKNHEHLVSLILLLFMGATGLFSLIEASFRLVSGEIPSPDILTFAAVAISGIVCALLWFYQKYSGLKNRSFPLITQSADSRNHVLVAVSVAIGLIVSLVRIPYADAIVGLIVSILILKGAAELLIDLIRSARGEAIDFERYGFSLFNKFRSKQLKRWFLFMIDQGKIQTRDQLECEAKASMAYQDIEPLRALGISDSHSDESIVKTALEALDKEMLITEYDGYLKLTETGSSELRSTRL
;
A
#
# COMPACT_ATOMS: atom_id res chain seq x y z
N TYR A 1 9.91 -32.60 17.34
CA TYR A 1 9.36 -31.72 18.38
C TYR A 1 9.32 -30.30 17.83
N HIS A 2 8.28 -29.97 17.06
CA HIS A 2 7.97 -28.60 16.66
C HIS A 2 6.94 -28.08 17.66
N SER A 3 7.38 -27.18 18.52
CA SER A 3 6.60 -26.55 19.59
C SER A 3 5.45 -25.74 19.00
N LYS A 4 4.28 -25.94 19.58
CA LYS A 4 2.97 -25.54 19.04
C LYS A 4 2.47 -24.18 19.56
N HIS A 5 3.30 -23.36 20.21
CA HIS A 5 2.87 -22.12 20.88
C HIS A 5 3.95 -21.01 20.84
N TYR A 6 4.33 -20.55 19.64
CA TYR A 6 5.31 -19.45 19.47
C TYR A 6 4.71 -18.22 18.78
N GLY A 7 3.38 -18.08 18.77
CA GLY A 7 2.72 -17.14 17.85
C GLY A 7 2.94 -15.68 18.21
N HIS A 8 2.78 -15.34 19.49
CA HIS A 8 2.58 -13.96 19.91
C HIS A 8 3.32 -13.55 21.19
N GLU A 9 3.69 -14.52 22.02
CA GLU A 9 4.40 -14.35 23.30
C GLU A 9 5.73 -13.62 23.11
N TRP A 10 6.45 -13.92 22.03
CA TRP A 10 7.71 -13.27 21.72
C TRP A 10 7.55 -11.78 21.38
N ASN A 11 6.39 -11.33 20.86
CA ASN A 11 6.14 -9.91 20.61
C ASN A 11 6.02 -9.14 21.93
N VAL A 12 5.32 -9.72 22.91
CA VAL A 12 5.20 -9.15 24.25
C VAL A 12 6.56 -9.19 24.94
N ALA A 13 7.30 -10.29 24.83
CA ALA A 13 8.66 -10.39 25.35
C ALA A 13 9.59 -9.33 24.73
N ALA A 14 9.53 -9.09 23.42
CA ALA A 14 10.31 -8.04 22.77
C ALA A 14 9.96 -6.63 23.28
N ALA A 15 8.70 -6.36 23.61
CA ALA A 15 8.28 -5.10 24.23
C ALA A 15 8.82 -4.97 25.66
N VAL A 16 8.73 -6.02 26.49
CA VAL A 16 9.30 -6.02 27.86
C VAL A 16 10.82 -5.85 27.82
N LEU A 17 11.50 -6.49 26.87
CA LEU A 17 12.96 -6.33 26.66
C LEU A 17 13.37 -4.88 26.39
N ARG A 18 12.48 -4.09 25.77
CA ARG A 18 12.69 -2.65 25.51
C ARG A 18 12.37 -1.76 26.72
N GLY A 19 11.82 -2.33 27.78
CA GLY A 19 11.44 -1.61 29.00
C GLY A 19 9.94 -1.35 29.15
N CYS A 20 9.08 -1.91 28.29
CA CYS A 20 7.62 -1.89 28.51
C CYS A 20 7.25 -2.91 29.58
N ASN A 21 7.54 -2.57 30.84
CA ASN A 21 7.46 -3.49 31.98
C ASN A 21 6.11 -3.43 32.73
N THR A 22 5.15 -2.60 32.33
CA THR A 22 3.80 -2.59 32.90
C THR A 22 2.76 -2.88 31.84
N LYS A 23 1.55 -3.27 32.26
CA LYS A 23 0.45 -3.57 31.32
C LYS A 23 0.05 -2.31 30.55
N GLU A 24 0.11 -1.14 31.18
CA GLU A 24 -0.16 0.16 30.55
C GLU A 24 0.85 0.47 29.44
N LEU A 25 2.15 0.29 29.70
CA LEU A 25 3.20 0.51 28.69
C LEU A 25 3.08 -0.48 27.54
N LEU A 26 2.73 -1.74 27.82
CA LEU A 26 2.47 -2.73 26.77
C LEU A 26 1.28 -2.33 25.91
N LYS A 27 0.17 -1.86 26.50
CA LYS A 27 -0.98 -1.36 25.74
C LYS A 27 -0.59 -0.22 24.81
N GLU A 28 0.16 0.75 25.31
CA GLU A 28 0.64 1.88 24.50
C GLU A 28 1.50 1.40 23.34
N TYR A 29 2.46 0.51 23.60
CA TYR A 29 3.34 -0.10 22.61
C TYR A 29 2.55 -0.78 21.47
N PHE A 30 1.59 -1.65 21.81
CA PHE A 30 0.78 -2.35 20.81
C PHE A 30 -0.25 -1.44 20.13
N SER A 31 -0.77 -0.43 20.82
CA SER A 31 -1.59 0.62 20.19
C SER A 31 -0.80 1.36 19.11
N VAL A 32 0.43 1.80 19.40
CA VAL A 32 1.30 2.45 18.40
C VAL A 32 1.59 1.47 17.25
N MET A 33 1.91 0.21 17.54
CA MET A 33 2.11 -0.80 16.49
C MET A 33 0.87 -0.97 15.58
N GLY A 34 -0.34 -1.01 16.14
CA GLY A 34 -1.59 -1.11 15.37
C GLY A 34 -1.85 0.09 14.45
N ARG A 35 -1.53 1.30 14.92
CA ARG A 35 -1.73 2.55 14.15
C ARG A 35 -0.95 2.60 12.85
N ARG A 36 0.18 1.86 12.76
CA ARG A 36 0.95 1.67 11.52
C ARG A 36 0.08 1.12 10.40
N PHE A 37 -0.84 0.22 10.75
CA PHE A 37 -1.74 -0.46 9.83
C PHE A 37 -3.13 0.17 9.78
N GLY A 38 -3.33 1.31 10.45
CA GLY A 38 -4.62 2.00 10.54
C GLY A 38 -5.58 1.39 11.56
N ILE A 39 -5.07 0.59 12.50
CA ILE A 39 -5.85 0.01 13.60
C ILE A 39 -5.75 0.94 14.80
N PHE A 40 -6.89 1.41 15.31
CA PHE A 40 -7.00 2.29 16.48
C PHE A 40 -7.95 1.66 17.49
N PHE A 41 -7.38 0.90 18.44
CA PHE A 41 -8.13 0.10 19.41
C PHE A 41 -9.08 0.93 20.27
N GLU A 42 -8.80 2.22 20.46
CA GLU A 42 -9.56 3.12 21.32
C GLU A 42 -10.82 3.70 20.64
N VAL A 43 -10.83 3.82 19.30
CA VAL A 43 -11.92 4.44 18.53
C VAL A 43 -13.01 3.45 18.16
N PHE A 44 -12.63 2.18 17.99
CA PHE A 44 -13.56 1.10 17.67
C PHE A 44 -13.55 0.06 18.80
N PRO A 45 -14.61 -0.03 19.63
CA PRO A 45 -15.13 -1.33 19.97
C PRO A 45 -15.80 -1.85 18.69
N TYR A 46 -15.05 -2.47 17.79
CA TYR A 46 -15.54 -2.88 16.46
C TYR A 46 -16.88 -3.61 16.58
N GLY A 47 -17.92 -3.06 15.95
CA GLY A 47 -19.27 -3.58 15.99
C GLY A 47 -19.43 -4.94 15.27
N LYS A 48 -20.17 -5.85 15.92
CA LYS A 48 -20.74 -7.12 15.43
C LYS A 48 -19.79 -8.19 14.88
N ARG A 49 -18.57 -8.30 15.42
CA ARG A 49 -18.03 -9.57 15.93
C ARG A 49 -17.29 -9.25 17.22
N MET A 50 -17.96 -9.57 18.31
CA MET A 50 -17.61 -9.28 19.70
C MET A 50 -16.41 -10.13 20.14
N HIS A 51 -15.25 -9.97 19.48
CA HIS A 51 -14.01 -10.66 19.86
C HIS A 51 -12.77 -9.78 20.02
N GLU A 52 -12.71 -8.53 19.56
CA GLU A 52 -11.39 -7.86 19.44
C GLU A 52 -11.16 -6.50 20.17
N ALA A 53 -12.16 -5.85 20.77
CA ALA A 53 -11.86 -4.82 21.80
C ALA A 53 -11.74 -5.43 23.20
N ALA A 54 -12.33 -6.62 23.36
CA ALA A 54 -11.86 -7.60 24.32
C ALA A 54 -10.50 -8.21 23.91
N ASP A 55 -9.93 -7.97 22.70
CA ASP A 55 -8.65 -8.59 22.29
C ASP A 55 -7.46 -7.97 22.97
N LEU A 56 -7.18 -6.65 22.94
CA LEU A 56 -5.82 -6.25 23.33
C LEU A 56 -5.53 -6.56 24.81
N ASP A 57 -6.51 -6.33 25.70
CA ASP A 57 -6.42 -6.76 27.09
C ASP A 57 -6.36 -8.29 27.21
N SER A 58 -7.27 -9.04 26.56
CA SER A 58 -7.27 -10.52 26.61
C SER A 58 -6.03 -11.14 25.96
N PHE A 59 -5.47 -10.50 24.94
CA PHE A 59 -4.28 -10.87 24.20
C PHE A 59 -3.07 -10.69 25.10
N LEU A 60 -2.95 -9.52 25.74
CA LEU A 60 -1.89 -9.27 26.70
C LEU A 60 -2.02 -10.20 27.91
N ASP A 61 -3.23 -10.39 28.45
CA ASP A 61 -3.46 -11.29 29.59
C ASP A 61 -3.09 -12.74 29.24
N SER A 62 -3.57 -13.24 28.09
CA SER A 62 -3.24 -14.58 27.60
C SER A 62 -1.75 -14.75 27.31
N ALA A 63 -1.12 -13.77 26.64
CA ALA A 63 0.30 -13.82 26.35
C ALA A 63 1.16 -13.74 27.63
N ILE A 64 0.81 -12.88 28.58
CA ILE A 64 1.50 -12.77 29.88
C ILE A 64 1.35 -14.05 30.68
N GLU A 65 0.16 -14.66 30.70
CA GLU A 65 -0.10 -15.93 31.40
C GLU A 65 0.70 -17.08 30.77
N ASN A 66 0.63 -17.25 29.45
CA ASN A 66 1.44 -18.23 28.73
C ASN A 66 2.95 -18.03 28.97
N MET A 67 3.43 -16.78 28.91
CA MET A 67 4.84 -16.46 29.15
C MET A 67 5.29 -16.79 30.59
N LYS A 68 4.41 -16.68 31.58
CA LYS A 68 4.71 -17.13 32.95
C LYS A 68 4.76 -18.65 33.04
N GLU A 69 3.78 -19.34 32.43
CA GLU A 69 3.74 -20.82 32.39
C GLU A 69 4.99 -21.40 31.71
N ASP A 70 5.44 -20.77 30.63
CA ASP A 70 6.65 -21.17 29.89
C ASP A 70 7.97 -20.71 30.56
N GLY A 71 7.88 -19.94 31.66
CA GLY A 71 9.03 -19.43 32.41
C GLY A 71 9.84 -18.37 31.68
N TRP A 72 9.20 -17.58 30.81
CA TRP A 72 9.79 -16.45 30.10
C TRP A 72 9.69 -15.15 30.88
N LEU A 73 8.70 -15.04 31.77
CA LEU A 73 8.34 -13.79 32.44
C LEU A 73 8.12 -14.01 33.95
N ILE A 74 8.65 -13.09 34.74
CA ILE A 74 8.40 -12.96 36.18
C ILE A 74 7.57 -11.69 36.39
N GLN A 75 6.53 -11.77 37.24
CA GLN A 75 5.74 -10.60 37.62
C GLN A 75 6.02 -10.23 39.09
N ASN A 76 6.44 -8.99 39.31
CA ASN A 76 6.66 -8.38 40.61
C ASN A 76 5.65 -7.22 40.80
N GLY A 77 4.52 -7.51 41.46
CA GLY A 77 3.42 -6.54 41.56
C GLY A 77 2.85 -6.21 40.19
N ASP A 78 2.87 -4.93 39.81
CA ASP A 78 2.38 -4.46 38.50
C ASP A 78 3.47 -4.46 37.41
N THR A 79 4.69 -4.87 37.76
CA THR A 79 5.84 -4.88 36.84
C THR A 79 6.20 -6.28 36.37
N PHE A 80 6.69 -6.36 35.13
CA PHE A 80 7.13 -7.58 34.47
C PHE A 80 8.63 -7.53 34.16
N GLU A 81 9.31 -8.63 34.41
CA GLU A 81 10.73 -8.82 34.10
C GLU A 81 10.90 -10.12 33.31
N LEU A 82 11.74 -10.10 32.28
CA LEU A 82 12.06 -11.31 31.53
C LEU A 82 13.04 -12.17 32.31
N THR A 83 12.87 -13.48 32.21
CA THR A 83 13.93 -14.43 32.60
C THR A 83 15.02 -14.47 31.53
N GLU A 84 16.18 -15.06 31.85
CA GLU A 84 17.23 -15.31 30.84
C GLU A 84 16.69 -16.09 29.62
N ARG A 85 15.75 -17.02 29.85
CA ARG A 85 15.08 -17.76 28.80
C ARG A 85 14.19 -16.85 27.95
N GLY A 86 13.34 -16.04 28.57
CA GLY A 86 12.47 -15.10 27.87
C GLY A 86 13.25 -14.07 27.04
N GLU A 87 14.34 -13.54 27.59
CA GLU A 87 15.25 -12.67 26.85
C GLU A 87 15.88 -13.35 25.64
N SER A 88 16.36 -14.59 25.82
CA SER A 88 16.99 -15.35 24.74
C SER A 88 16.01 -15.64 23.61
N GLU A 89 14.78 -16.03 23.92
CA GLU A 89 13.74 -16.30 22.92
C GLU A 89 13.29 -15.03 22.19
N ALA A 90 13.12 -13.92 22.92
CA ALA A 90 12.81 -12.61 22.33
C ALA A 90 13.91 -12.16 21.35
N LYS A 91 15.18 -12.21 21.77
CA LYS A 91 16.34 -11.84 20.93
C LYS A 91 16.46 -12.73 19.69
N LYS A 92 16.19 -14.04 19.83
CA LYS A 92 16.20 -14.99 18.71
C LYS A 92 15.13 -14.63 17.68
N MET A 93 13.89 -14.37 18.10
CA MET A 93 12.80 -13.99 17.19
C MET A 93 13.07 -12.64 16.51
N LEU A 94 13.61 -11.66 17.25
CA LEU A 94 14.04 -10.39 16.65
C LEU A 94 15.13 -10.58 15.60
N ALA A 95 16.11 -11.46 15.84
CA ALA A 95 17.14 -11.77 14.85
C ALA A 95 16.57 -12.46 13.59
N GLU A 96 15.57 -13.33 13.73
CA GLU A 96 14.85 -13.93 12.60
C GLU A 96 14.06 -12.89 11.80
N LEU A 97 13.42 -11.93 12.48
CA LEU A 97 12.76 -10.80 11.84
C LEU A 97 13.74 -9.88 11.14
N GLU A 98 14.89 -9.56 11.74
CA GLU A 98 15.94 -8.79 11.09
C GLU A 98 16.45 -9.47 9.83
N ASN A 99 16.61 -10.79 9.86
CA ASN A 99 16.99 -11.54 8.67
C ASN A 99 15.91 -11.47 7.59
N SER A 100 14.64 -11.59 7.98
CA SER A 100 13.49 -11.43 7.09
C SER A 100 13.42 -10.01 6.52
N GLY A 101 13.68 -8.99 7.33
CA GLY A 101 13.79 -7.59 6.94
C GLY A 101 14.90 -7.36 5.92
N ARG A 102 16.09 -7.93 6.13
CA ARG A 102 17.20 -7.89 5.16
C ARG A 102 16.85 -8.56 3.82
N LEU A 103 16.10 -9.67 3.85
CA LEU A 103 15.62 -10.33 2.63
C LEU A 103 14.58 -9.46 1.91
N LEU A 104 13.61 -8.90 2.64
CA LEU A 104 12.62 -7.97 2.10
C LEU A 104 13.29 -6.73 1.51
N GLU A 105 14.29 -6.16 2.19
CA GLU A 105 15.08 -5.04 1.68
C GLU A 105 15.75 -5.41 0.36
N LYS A 106 16.48 -6.53 0.31
CA LYS A 106 17.11 -7.02 -0.93
C LYS A 106 16.11 -7.27 -2.06
N ALA A 107 14.95 -7.84 -1.76
CA ALA A 107 13.89 -8.08 -2.74
C ALA A 107 13.34 -6.76 -3.27
N THR A 108 13.12 -5.78 -2.38
CA THR A 108 12.50 -4.49 -2.72
C THR A 108 13.48 -3.44 -3.23
N LYS A 109 14.77 -3.76 -3.39
CA LYS A 109 15.75 -2.89 -4.07
C LYS A 109 15.36 -2.67 -5.52
N SER A 110 15.57 -1.44 -6.02
CA SER A 110 15.17 -1.06 -7.37
C SER A 110 15.76 -1.97 -8.46
N GLU A 111 17.02 -2.39 -8.27
CA GLU A 111 17.70 -3.29 -9.20
C GLU A 111 17.06 -4.69 -9.21
N THR A 112 16.66 -5.23 -8.06
CA THR A 112 16.00 -6.54 -7.97
C THR A 112 14.62 -6.51 -8.60
N VAL A 113 13.84 -5.47 -8.31
CA VAL A 113 12.48 -5.30 -8.85
C VAL A 113 12.48 -5.16 -10.37
N SER A 114 13.41 -4.38 -10.93
CA SER A 114 13.54 -4.23 -12.38
C SER A 114 13.98 -5.55 -13.05
N ARG A 115 14.88 -6.34 -12.45
CA ARG A 115 15.22 -7.69 -12.94
C ARG A 115 14.02 -8.63 -12.94
N VAL A 116 13.26 -8.68 -11.85
CA VAL A 116 12.04 -9.51 -11.76
C VAL A 116 11.04 -9.08 -12.84
N THR A 117 10.86 -7.78 -13.02
CA THR A 117 9.95 -7.24 -14.03
C THR A 117 10.33 -7.66 -15.45
N ILE A 118 11.62 -7.62 -15.80
CA ILE A 118 12.12 -8.13 -17.08
C ILE A 118 11.71 -9.58 -17.28
N ILE A 119 12.02 -10.45 -16.30
CA ILE A 119 11.74 -11.88 -16.38
C ILE A 119 10.25 -12.12 -16.57
N VAL A 120 9.41 -11.43 -15.79
CA VAL A 120 7.95 -11.57 -15.87
C VAL A 120 7.41 -11.14 -17.22
N HIS A 121 7.79 -9.97 -17.75
CA HIS A 121 7.30 -9.53 -19.06
C HIS A 121 7.74 -10.45 -20.20
N PHE A 122 8.99 -10.94 -20.20
CA PHE A 122 9.43 -11.90 -21.21
C PHE A 122 8.71 -13.25 -21.10
N ILE A 123 8.43 -13.73 -19.89
CA ILE A 123 7.60 -14.94 -19.70
C ILE A 123 6.18 -14.71 -20.22
N LEU A 124 5.55 -13.58 -19.89
CA LEU A 124 4.21 -13.24 -20.38
C LEU A 124 4.19 -13.15 -21.90
N ALA A 125 5.16 -12.48 -22.52
CA ALA A 125 5.28 -12.40 -23.98
C ALA A 125 5.48 -13.79 -24.62
N ALA A 126 6.34 -14.63 -24.03
CA ALA A 126 6.59 -15.99 -24.51
C ALA A 126 5.37 -16.92 -24.40
N LEU A 127 4.45 -16.65 -23.46
CA LEU A 127 3.19 -17.37 -23.34
C LEU A 127 2.11 -16.84 -24.28
N LYS A 128 1.96 -15.51 -24.35
CA LYS A 128 0.91 -14.85 -25.14
C LYS A 128 1.16 -14.93 -26.65
N LEU A 129 2.39 -14.71 -27.11
CA LEU A 129 2.68 -14.62 -28.54
C LEU A 129 2.37 -15.94 -29.29
N PRO A 130 2.75 -17.14 -28.79
CA PRO A 130 2.32 -18.39 -29.40
C PRO A 130 0.81 -18.58 -29.34
N ALA A 131 0.16 -18.23 -28.23
CA ALA A 131 -1.29 -18.33 -28.09
C ALA A 131 -2.03 -17.42 -29.10
N ALA A 132 -1.51 -16.22 -29.36
CA ALA A 132 -2.02 -15.30 -30.38
C ALA A 132 -1.91 -15.87 -31.79
N ILE A 133 -0.76 -16.45 -32.14
CA ILE A 133 -0.52 -17.03 -33.46
C ILE A 133 -1.44 -18.25 -33.67
N LEU A 134 -1.58 -19.11 -32.66
CA LEU A 134 -2.42 -20.30 -32.74
C LEU A 134 -3.92 -19.99 -32.78
N SER A 135 -4.37 -18.95 -32.08
CA SER A 135 -5.77 -18.52 -32.10
C SER A 135 -6.13 -17.70 -33.35
N GLY A 136 -5.13 -17.15 -34.05
CA GLY A 136 -5.34 -16.19 -35.14
C GLY A 136 -5.92 -14.85 -34.66
N SER A 137 -5.93 -14.59 -33.34
CA SER A 137 -6.52 -13.39 -32.77
C SER A 137 -5.60 -12.18 -32.95
N VAL A 138 -5.99 -11.26 -33.83
CA VAL A 138 -5.29 -9.98 -34.03
C VAL A 138 -5.22 -9.17 -32.73
N GLY A 139 -6.27 -9.21 -31.91
CA GLY A 139 -6.29 -8.53 -30.60
C GLY A 139 -5.26 -9.11 -29.62
N LEU A 140 -5.18 -10.44 -29.50
CA LEU A 140 -4.18 -11.09 -28.65
C LEU A 140 -2.76 -10.89 -29.20
N LEU A 141 -2.61 -10.79 -30.52
CA LEU A 141 -1.33 -10.51 -31.16
C LEU A 141 -0.81 -9.11 -30.80
N ASN A 142 -1.67 -8.09 -30.89
CA ASN A 142 -1.33 -6.73 -30.47
C ASN A 142 -0.93 -6.68 -28.98
N ASP A 143 -1.73 -7.29 -28.11
CA ASP A 143 -1.44 -7.39 -26.67
C ASP A 143 -0.11 -8.14 -26.38
N SER A 144 0.22 -9.14 -27.20
CA SER A 144 1.50 -9.87 -27.10
C SER A 144 2.69 -8.99 -27.51
N PHE A 145 2.54 -8.18 -28.57
CA PHE A 145 3.57 -7.24 -29.00
C PHE A 145 3.78 -6.12 -27.99
N ASP A 146 2.70 -5.58 -27.40
CA ASP A 146 2.79 -4.60 -26.31
C ASP A 146 3.54 -5.20 -25.11
N THR A 147 3.17 -6.41 -24.67
CA THR A 147 3.86 -7.11 -23.58
C THR A 147 5.36 -7.32 -23.88
N LEU A 148 5.72 -7.57 -25.14
CA LEU A 148 7.12 -7.70 -25.56
C LEU A 148 7.85 -6.35 -25.51
N LEU A 149 7.22 -5.27 -25.96
CA LEU A 149 7.75 -3.90 -25.85
C LEU A 149 7.96 -3.51 -24.38
N ASP A 150 7.09 -3.95 -23.47
CA ASP A 150 7.26 -3.74 -22.03
C ASP A 150 8.46 -4.51 -21.48
N GLY A 151 8.67 -5.74 -21.97
CA GLY A 151 9.88 -6.52 -21.68
C GLY A 151 11.16 -5.77 -22.08
N ILE A 152 11.19 -5.23 -23.31
CA ILE A 152 12.30 -4.41 -23.80
C ILE A 152 12.46 -3.13 -22.97
N SER A 153 11.36 -2.46 -22.66
CA SER A 153 11.34 -1.25 -21.83
C SER A 153 11.88 -1.52 -20.43
N SER A 154 11.55 -2.68 -19.86
CA SER A 154 12.03 -3.12 -18.56
C SER A 154 13.55 -3.33 -18.53
N VAL A 155 14.14 -3.76 -19.66
CA VAL A 155 15.60 -3.84 -19.80
C VAL A 155 16.23 -2.45 -19.72
N PHE A 156 15.63 -1.46 -20.38
CA PHE A 156 16.07 -0.07 -20.23
C PHE A 156 15.93 0.41 -18.79
N VAL A 157 14.84 0.09 -18.07
CA VAL A 157 14.67 0.42 -16.64
C VAL A 157 15.80 -0.15 -15.80
N TYR A 158 16.08 -1.44 -15.94
CA TYR A 158 17.18 -2.08 -15.22
C TYR A 158 18.51 -1.38 -15.49
N TRP A 159 18.80 -1.08 -16.75
CA TRP A 159 20.02 -0.37 -17.13
C TRP A 159 20.07 1.06 -16.55
N GLY A 160 18.96 1.79 -16.62
CA GLY A 160 18.83 3.17 -16.13
C GLY A 160 19.02 3.25 -14.62
N VAL A 161 18.37 2.36 -13.87
CA VAL A 161 18.53 2.24 -12.41
C VAL A 161 19.97 1.88 -12.06
N LYS A 162 20.59 0.95 -12.79
CA LYS A 162 21.98 0.50 -12.52
C LYS A 162 23.04 1.56 -12.87
N LYS A 163 22.80 2.36 -13.90
CA LYS A 163 23.75 3.37 -14.42
C LYS A 163 23.40 4.80 -14.01
N ASN A 164 22.39 4.99 -13.15
CA ASN A 164 21.90 6.29 -12.71
C ASN A 164 21.47 7.21 -13.88
N HIS A 165 20.86 6.64 -14.91
CA HIS A 165 20.27 7.34 -16.06
C HIS A 165 18.74 7.38 -15.95
N GLU A 166 18.22 7.62 -14.75
CA GLU A 166 16.79 7.51 -14.45
C GLU A 166 15.92 8.42 -15.33
N HIS A 167 16.31 9.68 -15.53
CA HIS A 167 15.54 10.62 -16.36
C HIS A 167 15.37 10.17 -17.81
N LEU A 168 16.45 9.71 -18.45
CA LEU A 168 16.42 9.30 -19.85
C LEU A 168 15.52 8.08 -20.03
N VAL A 169 15.62 7.11 -19.12
CA VAL A 169 14.82 5.89 -19.20
C VAL A 169 13.36 6.14 -18.86
N SER A 170 13.06 6.97 -17.86
CA SER A 170 11.69 7.43 -17.60
C SER A 170 11.09 8.16 -18.80
N LEU A 171 11.87 8.98 -19.52
CA LEU A 171 11.39 9.64 -20.74
C LEU A 171 11.03 8.61 -21.81
N ILE A 172 11.89 7.62 -22.06
CA ILE A 172 11.65 6.56 -23.06
C ILE A 172 10.37 5.79 -22.71
N LEU A 173 10.21 5.37 -21.44
CA LEU A 173 9.01 4.70 -20.95
C LEU A 173 7.75 5.54 -21.19
N LEU A 174 7.80 6.84 -20.87
CA LEU A 174 6.65 7.73 -21.03
C LEU A 174 6.30 7.96 -22.51
N LEU A 175 7.29 7.98 -23.40
CA LEU A 175 7.06 8.04 -24.84
C LEU A 175 6.36 6.77 -25.34
N PHE A 176 6.80 5.59 -24.89
CA PHE A 176 6.14 4.33 -25.26
C PHE A 176 4.72 4.25 -24.69
N MET A 177 4.54 4.56 -23.41
CA MET A 177 3.22 4.59 -22.77
C MET A 177 2.27 5.61 -23.41
N GLY A 178 2.79 6.75 -23.86
CA GLY A 178 2.02 7.74 -24.62
C GLY A 178 1.66 7.23 -26.02
N ALA A 179 2.58 6.57 -26.71
CA ALA A 179 2.35 5.99 -28.03
C ALA A 179 1.32 4.86 -27.99
N THR A 180 1.43 3.92 -27.05
CA THR A 180 0.46 2.83 -26.86
C THR A 180 -0.91 3.38 -26.49
N GLY A 181 -0.98 4.35 -25.56
CA GLY A 181 -2.22 5.02 -25.20
C GLY A 181 -2.90 5.73 -26.38
N LEU A 182 -2.12 6.39 -27.26
CA LEU A 182 -2.64 7.04 -28.45
C LEU A 182 -3.12 6.03 -29.50
N PHE A 183 -2.38 4.93 -29.68
CA PHE A 183 -2.78 3.84 -30.57
C PHE A 183 -4.10 3.22 -30.11
N SER A 184 -4.25 2.91 -28.81
CA SER A 184 -5.50 2.40 -28.25
C SER A 184 -6.67 3.38 -28.41
N LEU A 185 -6.41 4.70 -28.27
CA LEU A 185 -7.43 5.73 -28.48
C LEU A 185 -7.93 5.76 -29.94
N ILE A 186 -7.00 5.69 -30.89
CA ILE A 186 -7.30 5.65 -32.33
C ILE A 186 -8.11 4.39 -32.65
N GLU A 187 -7.68 3.22 -32.16
CA GLU A 187 -8.36 1.95 -32.38
C GLU A 187 -9.79 1.96 -31.81
N ALA A 188 -9.96 2.40 -30.56
CA ALA A 188 -11.26 2.52 -29.92
C ALA A 188 -12.18 3.51 -30.66
N SER A 189 -11.62 4.60 -31.21
CA SER A 189 -12.37 5.57 -32.02
C SER A 189 -12.85 4.96 -33.34
N PHE A 190 -12.01 4.17 -34.02
CA PHE A 190 -12.41 3.46 -35.24
C PHE A 190 -13.48 2.39 -34.97
N ARG A 191 -13.37 1.64 -33.86
CA ARG A 191 -14.41 0.68 -33.45
C ARG A 191 -15.75 1.36 -33.17
N LEU A 192 -15.72 2.56 -32.57
CA LEU A 192 -16.92 3.34 -32.34
C LEU A 192 -17.63 3.73 -33.65
N VAL A 193 -16.87 4.11 -34.68
CA VAL A 193 -17.41 4.52 -35.98
C VAL A 193 -17.87 3.33 -36.84
N SER A 194 -17.11 2.23 -36.83
CA SER A 194 -17.41 1.03 -37.62
C SER A 194 -18.56 0.20 -37.05
N GLY A 195 -18.81 0.27 -35.74
CA GLY A 195 -19.87 -0.50 -35.09
C GLY A 195 -19.62 -2.01 -35.05
N GLU A 196 -18.39 -2.45 -35.31
CA GLU A 196 -18.02 -3.85 -35.23
C GLU A 196 -18.16 -4.37 -33.80
N ILE A 197 -18.83 -5.50 -33.63
CA ILE A 197 -18.94 -6.20 -32.35
C ILE A 197 -17.77 -7.19 -32.30
N PRO A 198 -16.81 -7.02 -31.37
CA PRO A 198 -15.75 -7.99 -31.20
C PRO A 198 -16.36 -9.34 -30.85
N SER A 199 -15.92 -10.41 -31.54
CA SER A 199 -16.21 -11.78 -31.13
C SER A 199 -15.12 -12.21 -30.13
N PRO A 200 -15.42 -12.27 -28.82
CA PRO A 200 -14.39 -12.57 -27.84
C PRO A 200 -14.10 -14.07 -27.88
N ASP A 201 -12.86 -14.44 -28.13
CA ASP A 201 -12.40 -15.81 -27.94
C ASP A 201 -12.09 -16.05 -26.45
N ILE A 202 -12.49 -17.22 -25.94
CA ILE A 202 -12.30 -17.61 -24.53
C ILE A 202 -10.80 -17.67 -24.20
N LEU A 203 -9.96 -18.10 -25.14
CA LEU A 203 -8.51 -18.15 -24.96
C LEU A 203 -7.92 -16.75 -24.81
N THR A 204 -8.34 -15.80 -25.65
CA THR A 204 -7.93 -14.38 -25.54
C THR A 204 -8.34 -13.79 -24.21
N PHE A 205 -9.57 -14.05 -23.75
CA PHE A 205 -10.01 -13.57 -22.44
C PHE A 205 -9.20 -14.17 -21.29
N ALA A 206 -8.96 -15.49 -21.29
CA ALA A 206 -8.17 -16.15 -20.25
C ALA A 206 -6.73 -15.62 -20.21
N ALA A 207 -6.10 -15.43 -21.37
CA ALA A 207 -4.75 -14.87 -21.47
C ALA A 207 -4.67 -13.44 -20.92
N VAL A 208 -5.63 -12.59 -21.28
CA VAL A 208 -5.71 -11.20 -20.79
C VAL A 208 -5.99 -11.18 -19.28
N ALA A 209 -6.87 -12.04 -18.76
CA ALA A 209 -7.18 -12.10 -17.33
C ALA A 209 -5.95 -12.53 -16.50
N ILE A 210 -5.25 -13.59 -16.92
CA ILE A 210 -4.01 -14.04 -16.25
C ILE A 210 -2.96 -12.94 -16.30
N SER A 211 -2.77 -12.29 -17.46
CA SER A 211 -1.85 -11.17 -17.59
C SER A 211 -2.23 -10.01 -16.69
N GLY A 212 -3.52 -9.66 -16.60
CA GLY A 212 -4.01 -8.59 -15.74
C GLY A 212 -3.69 -8.85 -14.27
N ILE A 213 -3.82 -10.10 -13.80
CA ILE A 213 -3.46 -10.49 -12.43
C ILE A 213 -1.94 -10.32 -12.21
N VAL A 214 -1.12 -10.81 -13.14
CA VAL A 214 0.34 -10.69 -13.03
C VAL A 214 0.78 -9.22 -13.06
N CYS A 215 0.19 -8.39 -13.93
CA CYS A 215 0.44 -6.96 -14.00
C CYS A 215 -0.05 -6.22 -12.75
N ALA A 216 -1.12 -6.68 -12.09
CA ALA A 216 -1.56 -6.11 -10.81
C ALA A 216 -0.55 -6.39 -9.68
N LEU A 217 0.03 -7.58 -9.65
CA LEU A 217 1.10 -7.93 -8.70
C LEU A 217 2.37 -7.11 -8.98
N LEU A 218 2.77 -6.99 -10.25
CA LEU A 218 3.89 -6.15 -10.66
C LEU A 218 3.65 -4.68 -10.31
N TRP A 219 2.46 -4.15 -10.59
CA TRP A 219 2.08 -2.78 -10.24
C TRP A 219 2.29 -2.52 -8.75
N PHE A 220 1.78 -3.39 -7.87
CA PHE A 220 1.96 -3.23 -6.43
C PHE A 220 3.44 -3.30 -6.03
N TYR A 221 4.17 -4.27 -6.54
CA TYR A 221 5.57 -4.50 -6.22
C TYR A 221 6.50 -3.37 -6.67
N GLN A 222 6.36 -2.92 -7.92
CA GLN A 222 7.09 -1.80 -8.51
C GLN A 222 6.74 -0.49 -7.82
N LYS A 223 5.46 -0.26 -7.54
CA LYS A 223 5.01 0.94 -6.82
C LYS A 223 5.59 1.01 -5.42
N TYR A 224 5.50 -0.08 -4.66
CA TYR A 224 6.08 -0.15 -3.32
C TYR A 224 7.59 0.11 -3.34
N SER A 225 8.33 -0.57 -4.23
CA SER A 225 9.77 -0.37 -4.38
C SER A 225 10.14 1.03 -4.87
N GLY A 226 9.41 1.58 -5.84
CA GLY A 226 9.63 2.92 -6.38
C GLY A 226 9.43 4.01 -5.33
N LEU A 227 8.43 3.87 -4.47
CA LEU A 227 8.20 4.79 -3.34
C LEU A 227 9.29 4.65 -2.28
N LYS A 228 9.62 3.41 -1.89
CA LYS A 228 10.63 3.12 -0.86
C LYS A 228 12.03 3.62 -1.25
N ASN A 229 12.42 3.43 -2.51
CA ASN A 229 13.75 3.79 -3.02
C ASN A 229 13.78 5.15 -3.73
N ARG A 230 12.66 5.89 -3.76
CA ARG A 230 12.50 7.15 -4.53
C ARG A 230 12.98 7.03 -5.98
N SER A 231 12.68 5.91 -6.62
CA SER A 231 13.09 5.64 -8.00
C SER A 231 11.96 5.98 -8.96
N PHE A 232 12.11 7.07 -9.70
CA PHE A 232 11.09 7.53 -10.64
C PHE A 232 10.83 6.56 -11.79
N PRO A 233 11.84 5.86 -12.38
CA PRO A 233 11.61 4.84 -13.40
C PRO A 233 10.71 3.70 -12.93
N LEU A 234 10.82 3.27 -11.66
CA LEU A 234 9.94 2.25 -11.11
C LEU A 234 8.52 2.75 -10.88
N ILE A 235 8.36 4.02 -10.50
CA ILE A 235 7.03 4.64 -10.44
C ILE A 235 6.40 4.69 -11.83
N THR A 236 7.15 5.12 -12.85
CA THR A 236 6.70 5.11 -14.25
C THR A 236 6.32 3.70 -14.72
N GLN A 237 7.18 2.71 -14.47
CA GLN A 237 6.94 1.31 -14.83
C GLN A 237 5.73 0.71 -14.09
N SER A 238 5.50 1.12 -12.83
CA SER A 238 4.30 0.74 -12.09
C SER A 238 3.02 1.32 -12.71
N ALA A 239 3.08 2.55 -13.23
CA ALA A 239 1.94 3.16 -13.91
C ALA A 239 1.62 2.43 -15.22
N ASP A 240 2.64 2.00 -15.94
CA ASP A 240 2.50 1.17 -17.13
C ASP A 240 1.87 -0.20 -16.81
N SER A 241 2.36 -0.91 -15.79
CA SER A 241 1.73 -2.15 -15.29
C SER A 241 0.29 -1.94 -14.84
N ARG A 242 -0.04 -0.79 -14.24
CA ARG A 242 -1.43 -0.42 -13.91
C ARG A 242 -2.28 -0.23 -15.16
N ASN A 243 -1.73 0.33 -16.24
CA ASN A 243 -2.46 0.51 -17.50
C ASN A 243 -2.86 -0.86 -18.08
N HIS A 244 -1.99 -1.87 -18.01
CA HIS A 244 -2.34 -3.25 -18.38
C HIS A 244 -3.47 -3.83 -17.54
N VAL A 245 -3.54 -3.51 -16.25
CA VAL A 245 -4.69 -3.89 -15.40
C VAL A 245 -5.97 -3.19 -15.88
N LEU A 246 -5.91 -1.89 -16.21
CA LEU A 246 -7.07 -1.15 -16.73
C LEU A 246 -7.55 -1.72 -18.08
N VAL A 247 -6.62 -2.08 -18.97
CA VAL A 247 -6.92 -2.74 -20.24
C VAL A 247 -7.55 -4.12 -20.00
N ALA A 248 -7.00 -4.93 -19.09
CA ALA A 248 -7.56 -6.25 -18.77
C ALA A 248 -8.98 -6.14 -18.18
N VAL A 249 -9.22 -5.17 -17.31
CA VAL A 249 -10.57 -4.86 -16.78
C VAL A 249 -11.49 -4.37 -17.90
N SER A 250 -11.00 -3.51 -18.80
CA SER A 250 -11.75 -3.05 -19.97
C SER A 250 -12.22 -4.22 -20.85
N VAL A 251 -11.31 -5.16 -21.15
CA VAL A 251 -11.62 -6.36 -21.94
C VAL A 251 -12.64 -7.24 -21.20
N ALA A 252 -12.53 -7.37 -19.88
CA ALA A 252 -13.52 -8.13 -19.10
C ALA A 252 -14.90 -7.49 -19.11
N ILE A 253 -14.98 -6.17 -18.99
CA ILE A 253 -16.24 -5.42 -19.14
C ILE A 253 -16.78 -5.59 -20.57
N GLY A 254 -15.92 -5.48 -21.59
CA GLY A 254 -16.25 -5.68 -23.00
C GLY A 254 -16.86 -7.05 -23.28
N LEU A 255 -16.33 -8.12 -22.67
CA LEU A 255 -16.91 -9.47 -22.74
C LEU A 255 -18.32 -9.51 -22.17
N ILE A 256 -18.52 -9.00 -20.95
CA ILE A 256 -19.83 -8.98 -20.29
C ILE A 256 -20.85 -8.21 -21.12
N VAL A 257 -20.44 -7.06 -21.67
CA VAL A 257 -21.24 -6.22 -22.54
C VAL A 257 -21.60 -6.92 -23.87
N SER A 258 -20.65 -7.63 -24.47
CA SER A 258 -20.85 -8.43 -25.69
C SER A 258 -21.89 -9.53 -25.49
N LEU A 259 -21.90 -10.18 -24.31
CA LEU A 259 -22.93 -11.17 -23.95
C LEU A 259 -24.35 -10.57 -23.88
N VAL A 260 -24.47 -9.30 -23.45
CA VAL A 260 -25.75 -8.57 -23.39
C VAL A 260 -26.11 -7.91 -24.73
N ARG A 261 -25.23 -8.01 -25.74
CA ARG A 261 -25.39 -7.44 -27.09
C ARG A 261 -25.66 -5.94 -27.12
N ILE A 262 -25.06 -5.18 -26.21
CA ILE A 262 -25.13 -3.72 -26.24
C ILE A 262 -24.09 -3.22 -27.25
N PRO A 263 -24.51 -2.65 -28.40
CA PRO A 263 -23.57 -2.15 -29.40
C PRO A 263 -22.79 -0.96 -28.83
N TYR A 264 -21.57 -0.74 -29.34
CA TYR A 264 -20.68 0.39 -29.00
C TYR A 264 -20.12 0.44 -27.56
N ALA A 265 -20.69 -0.30 -26.61
CA ALA A 265 -20.29 -0.19 -25.21
C ALA A 265 -18.83 -0.65 -24.98
N ASP A 266 -18.32 -1.66 -25.69
CA ASP A 266 -16.89 -2.02 -25.67
C ASP A 266 -15.99 -0.84 -26.14
N ALA A 267 -16.36 -0.20 -27.26
CA ALA A 267 -15.62 0.93 -27.81
C ALA A 267 -15.61 2.14 -26.85
N ILE A 268 -16.73 2.42 -26.17
CA ILE A 268 -16.81 3.48 -25.17
C ILE A 268 -15.90 3.19 -23.98
N VAL A 269 -15.89 1.95 -23.48
CA VAL A 269 -15.00 1.56 -22.37
C VAL A 269 -13.53 1.69 -22.79
N GLY A 270 -13.16 1.24 -24.00
CA GLY A 270 -11.82 1.41 -24.55
C GLY A 270 -11.40 2.88 -24.72
N LEU A 271 -12.32 3.76 -25.13
CA LEU A 271 -12.07 5.21 -25.19
C LEU A 271 -11.82 5.80 -23.80
N ILE A 272 -12.61 5.43 -22.80
CA ILE A 272 -12.41 5.90 -21.43
C ILE A 272 -11.04 5.46 -20.91
N VAL A 273 -10.69 4.18 -21.10
CA VAL A 273 -9.42 3.61 -20.62
C VAL A 273 -8.22 4.25 -21.30
N SER A 274 -8.24 4.42 -22.64
CA SER A 274 -7.15 5.08 -23.37
C SER A 274 -6.95 6.54 -22.95
N ILE A 275 -8.03 7.30 -22.69
CA ILE A 275 -7.93 8.66 -22.12
C ILE A 275 -7.29 8.64 -20.73
N LEU A 276 -7.64 7.67 -19.87
CA LEU A 276 -7.03 7.53 -18.54
C LEU A 276 -5.53 7.23 -18.62
N ILE A 277 -5.12 6.37 -19.55
CA ILE A 277 -3.71 6.05 -19.82
C ILE A 277 -2.94 7.29 -20.25
N LEU A 278 -3.45 8.00 -21.28
CA LEU A 278 -2.83 9.22 -21.81
C LEU A 278 -2.73 10.32 -20.75
N LYS A 279 -3.78 10.50 -19.94
CA LYS A 279 -3.75 11.43 -18.81
C LYS A 279 -2.65 11.07 -17.81
N GLY A 280 -2.54 9.79 -17.45
CA GLY A 280 -1.48 9.31 -16.56
C GLY A 280 -0.09 9.55 -17.12
N ALA A 281 0.12 9.29 -18.41
CA ALA A 281 1.38 9.57 -19.10
C ALA A 281 1.74 11.05 -19.11
N ALA A 282 0.76 11.91 -19.40
CA ALA A 282 0.96 13.36 -19.37
C ALA A 282 1.32 13.87 -17.97
N GLU A 283 0.64 13.39 -16.92
CA GLU A 283 0.94 13.77 -15.53
C GLU A 283 2.36 13.38 -15.11
N LEU A 284 2.78 12.16 -15.42
CA LEU A 284 4.15 11.69 -15.14
C LEU A 284 5.20 12.46 -15.97
N LEU A 285 4.89 12.78 -17.23
CA LEU A 285 5.80 13.55 -18.08
C LEU A 285 5.99 14.98 -17.57
N ILE A 286 4.92 15.62 -17.09
CA ILE A 286 5.02 16.94 -16.45
C ILE A 286 5.93 16.87 -15.22
N ASP A 287 5.77 15.86 -14.37
CA ASP A 287 6.61 15.70 -13.18
C ASP A 287 8.07 15.38 -13.55
N LEU A 288 8.31 14.61 -14.61
CA LEU A 288 9.66 14.36 -15.13
C LEU A 288 10.33 15.65 -15.64
N ILE A 289 9.59 16.49 -16.37
CA ILE A 289 10.08 17.78 -16.90
C ILE A 289 10.37 18.75 -15.75
N ARG A 290 9.49 18.84 -14.75
CA ARG A 290 9.73 19.64 -13.53
C ARG A 290 10.99 19.19 -12.82
N SER A 291 11.17 17.87 -12.68
CA SER A 291 12.35 17.32 -12.05
C SER A 291 13.64 17.61 -12.82
N ALA A 292 13.60 17.54 -14.15
CA ALA A 292 14.73 17.94 -14.99
C ALA A 292 15.09 19.44 -14.87
N ARG A 293 14.17 20.29 -14.38
CA ARG A 293 14.41 21.71 -14.06
C ARG A 293 14.92 21.94 -12.64
N GLY A 294 15.13 20.89 -11.85
CA GLY A 294 15.65 20.96 -10.48
C GLY A 294 14.57 20.90 -9.39
N GLU A 295 13.30 20.72 -9.73
CA GLU A 295 12.24 20.51 -8.73
C GLU A 295 12.31 19.08 -8.15
N ALA A 296 12.10 18.93 -6.85
CA ALA A 296 12.01 17.60 -6.24
C ALA A 296 10.70 16.91 -6.64
N ILE A 297 10.76 15.63 -7.02
CA ILE A 297 9.56 14.83 -7.28
C ILE A 297 8.83 14.58 -5.96
N ASP A 298 7.54 14.91 -5.93
CA ASP A 298 6.63 14.54 -4.86
C ASP A 298 6.20 13.07 -5.01
N PHE A 299 6.92 12.19 -4.34
CA PHE A 299 6.60 10.75 -4.34
C PHE A 299 5.32 10.43 -3.56
N GLU A 300 4.83 11.30 -2.67
CA GLU A 300 3.60 11.04 -1.91
C GLU A 300 2.37 11.03 -2.81
N ARG A 301 2.37 11.85 -3.86
CA ARG A 301 1.34 11.84 -4.92
C ARG A 301 1.17 10.46 -5.53
N TYR A 302 2.25 9.70 -5.64
CA TYR A 302 2.26 8.33 -6.18
C TYR A 302 2.01 7.28 -5.10
N GLY A 303 1.81 7.66 -3.83
CA GLY A 303 1.59 6.76 -2.71
C GLY A 303 0.32 5.90 -2.80
N PHE A 304 0.10 5.08 -1.77
CA PHE A 304 -1.16 4.34 -1.59
C PHE A 304 -2.25 5.28 -1.05
N SER A 305 -2.74 6.20 -1.89
CA SER A 305 -3.67 7.27 -1.48
C SER A 305 -4.90 6.78 -0.71
N LEU A 306 -5.52 5.66 -1.10
CA LEU A 306 -6.67 5.09 -0.39
C LEU A 306 -6.31 4.68 1.05
N PHE A 307 -5.17 4.01 1.21
CA PHE A 307 -4.69 3.56 2.52
C PHE A 307 -4.25 4.75 3.39
N ASN A 308 -3.57 5.74 2.80
CA ASN A 308 -3.17 6.96 3.51
C ASN A 308 -4.39 7.78 3.95
N LYS A 309 -5.41 7.92 3.09
CA LYS A 309 -6.69 8.55 3.43
C LYS A 309 -7.42 7.78 4.53
N PHE A 310 -7.41 6.45 4.47
CA PHE A 310 -7.97 5.61 5.52
C PHE A 310 -7.26 5.86 6.85
N ARG A 311 -5.93 5.77 6.90
CA ARG A 311 -5.14 6.04 8.12
C ARG A 311 -5.37 7.45 8.66
N SER A 312 -5.36 8.46 7.80
CA SER A 312 -5.63 9.85 8.18
C SER A 312 -7.04 10.02 8.78
N LYS A 313 -8.04 9.37 8.16
CA LYS A 313 -9.41 9.36 8.69
C LYS A 313 -9.50 8.70 10.06
N GLN A 314 -8.80 7.58 10.27
CA GLN A 314 -8.80 6.92 11.59
C GLN A 314 -8.05 7.74 12.64
N LEU A 315 -6.92 8.35 12.28
CA LEU A 315 -6.17 9.22 13.16
C LEU A 315 -7.00 10.45 13.58
N LYS A 316 -7.71 11.07 12.63
CA LYS A 316 -8.67 12.15 12.90
C LYS A 316 -9.70 11.73 13.95
N ARG A 317 -10.30 10.55 13.78
CA ARG A 317 -11.30 10.01 14.72
C ARG A 317 -10.72 9.72 16.09
N TRP A 318 -9.48 9.24 16.14
CA TRP A 318 -8.75 9.04 17.40
C TRP A 318 -8.49 10.34 18.13
N PHE A 319 -8.10 11.42 17.44
CA PHE A 319 -8.00 12.74 18.06
C PHE A 319 -9.32 13.20 18.67
N LEU A 320 -10.44 13.05 17.94
CA LEU A 320 -11.76 13.41 18.47
C LEU A 320 -12.11 12.59 19.73
N PHE A 321 -11.82 11.29 19.71
CA PHE A 321 -12.02 10.42 20.87
C PHE A 321 -11.18 10.86 22.08
N MET A 322 -9.91 11.16 21.88
CA MET A 322 -9.02 11.60 22.96
C MET A 322 -9.41 12.95 23.56
N ILE A 323 -9.94 13.86 22.74
CA ILE A 323 -10.51 15.15 23.19
C ILE A 323 -11.83 14.91 23.96
N ASP A 324 -12.72 14.05 23.47
CA ASP A 324 -13.98 13.68 24.15
C ASP A 324 -13.73 13.10 25.55
N GLN A 325 -12.70 12.25 25.68
CA GLN A 325 -12.29 11.67 26.96
C GLN A 325 -11.52 12.63 27.87
N GLY A 326 -11.26 13.87 27.42
CA GLY A 326 -10.51 14.88 28.17
C GLY A 326 -9.01 14.55 28.34
N LYS A 327 -8.50 13.59 27.57
CA LYS A 327 -7.07 13.20 27.57
C LYS A 327 -6.22 14.19 26.78
N ILE A 328 -6.79 14.79 25.74
CA ILE A 328 -6.20 15.91 25.00
C ILE A 328 -7.04 17.15 25.27
N GLN A 329 -6.43 18.14 25.88
CA GLN A 329 -7.08 19.37 26.30
C GLN A 329 -6.55 20.60 25.57
N THR A 330 -5.30 20.59 25.11
CA THR A 330 -4.68 21.75 24.45
C THR A 330 -4.16 21.40 23.06
N ARG A 331 -3.90 22.42 22.24
CA ARG A 331 -3.30 22.24 20.91
C ARG A 331 -1.89 21.62 20.99
N ASP A 332 -1.09 22.05 21.96
CA ASP A 332 0.25 21.51 22.19
C ASP A 332 0.20 20.01 22.53
N GLN A 333 -0.76 19.60 23.37
CA GLN A 333 -0.98 18.17 23.67
C GLN A 333 -1.40 17.40 22.43
N LEU A 334 -2.30 17.96 21.62
CA LEU A 334 -2.74 17.34 20.38
C LEU A 334 -1.57 17.10 19.41
N GLU A 335 -0.69 18.08 19.24
CA GLU A 335 0.50 17.95 18.39
C GLU A 335 1.53 16.96 18.95
N CYS A 336 1.72 16.94 20.27
CA CYS A 336 2.60 15.98 20.94
C CYS A 336 2.10 14.54 20.75
N GLU A 337 0.82 14.29 21.02
CA GLU A 337 0.16 13.00 20.84
C GLU A 337 0.15 12.56 19.37
N ALA A 338 -0.04 13.50 18.45
CA ALA A 338 0.06 13.23 17.02
C ALA A 338 1.44 12.69 16.62
N LYS A 339 2.52 13.29 17.15
CA LYS A 339 3.89 12.81 16.92
C LYS A 339 4.14 11.47 17.60
N ALA A 340 3.75 11.33 18.86
CA ALA A 340 3.90 10.09 19.63
C ALA A 340 3.15 8.91 18.98
N SER A 341 2.00 9.18 18.36
CA SER A 341 1.21 8.14 17.67
C SER A 341 1.94 7.46 16.51
N MET A 342 2.99 8.09 15.99
CA MET A 342 3.80 7.62 14.86
C MET A 342 5.22 7.19 15.27
N ALA A 343 5.47 6.94 16.55
CA ALA A 343 6.77 6.47 17.07
C ALA A 343 7.07 5.00 16.69
N TYR A 344 6.96 4.65 15.40
CA TYR A 344 7.13 3.29 14.89
C TYR A 344 8.56 2.78 15.00
N GLN A 345 9.55 3.68 15.06
CA GLN A 345 10.94 3.34 15.37
C GLN A 345 11.08 2.77 16.79
N ASP A 346 10.10 3.04 17.65
CA ASP A 346 10.00 2.50 19.00
C ASP A 346 9.42 1.09 19.08
N ILE A 347 9.00 0.52 17.95
CA ILE A 347 8.43 -0.82 17.88
C ILE A 347 9.45 -1.79 17.28
N GLU A 348 9.97 -2.71 18.12
CA GLU A 348 11.04 -3.64 17.75
C GLU A 348 10.73 -4.50 16.53
N PRO A 349 9.56 -5.17 16.43
CA PRO A 349 9.22 -5.94 15.24
C PRO A 349 9.19 -5.10 13.96
N LEU A 350 8.72 -3.85 14.03
CA LEU A 350 8.66 -2.97 12.85
C LEU A 350 10.05 -2.52 12.43
N ARG A 351 10.92 -2.22 13.39
CA ARG A 351 12.32 -1.85 13.16
C ARG A 351 13.11 -3.03 12.58
N ALA A 352 12.98 -4.22 13.18
CA ALA A 352 13.64 -5.44 12.73
C ALA A 352 13.24 -5.80 11.29
N LEU A 353 11.95 -5.67 10.95
CA LEU A 353 11.47 -5.90 9.58
C LEU A 353 11.83 -4.78 8.59
N GLY A 354 12.33 -3.63 9.05
CA GLY A 354 12.66 -2.48 8.22
C GLY A 354 11.42 -1.78 7.64
N ILE A 355 10.31 -1.77 8.39
CA ILE A 355 9.02 -1.16 8.01
C ILE A 355 8.56 -0.05 8.97
N SER A 356 9.41 0.31 9.95
CA SER A 356 9.18 1.41 10.89
C SER A 356 9.16 2.77 10.19
N ASP A 357 9.97 2.95 9.15
CA ASP A 357 10.10 4.23 8.47
C ASP A 357 9.08 4.37 7.33
N SER A 358 8.44 5.53 7.25
CA SER A 358 7.53 5.88 6.16
C SER A 358 7.48 7.38 5.96
N HIS A 359 7.86 7.79 4.75
CA HIS A 359 7.85 9.20 4.37
C HIS A 359 6.45 9.83 4.41
N SER A 360 5.39 9.03 4.24
CA SER A 360 4.01 9.55 4.23
C SER A 360 3.40 9.76 5.62
N ASP A 361 4.06 9.33 6.70
CA ASP A 361 3.43 9.36 8.03
C ASP A 361 3.21 10.79 8.52
N GLU A 362 4.16 11.70 8.28
CA GLU A 362 4.01 13.14 8.59
C GLU A 362 2.86 13.78 7.81
N SER A 363 2.74 13.47 6.52
CA SER A 363 1.66 13.94 5.65
C SER A 363 0.28 13.42 6.09
N ILE A 364 0.19 12.16 6.54
CA ILE A 364 -1.03 11.57 7.10
C ILE A 364 -1.47 12.30 8.37
N VAL A 365 -0.53 12.57 9.28
CA VAL A 365 -0.77 13.31 10.52
C VAL A 365 -1.23 14.73 10.22
N LYS A 366 -0.50 15.45 9.37
CA LYS A 366 -0.83 16.80 8.95
C LYS A 366 -2.24 16.87 8.36
N THR A 367 -2.57 15.95 7.45
CA THR A 367 -3.90 15.86 6.85
C THR A 367 -4.99 15.63 7.90
N ALA A 368 -4.72 14.79 8.90
CA ALA A 368 -5.67 14.51 9.97
C ALA A 368 -5.89 15.72 10.88
N LEU A 369 -4.82 16.44 11.25
CA LEU A 369 -4.88 17.65 12.07
C LEU A 369 -5.61 18.79 11.35
N GLU A 370 -5.24 19.06 10.09
CA GLU A 370 -5.89 20.09 9.27
C GLU A 370 -7.39 19.83 9.08
N ALA A 371 -7.79 18.56 9.00
CA ALA A 371 -9.19 18.19 8.89
C ALA A 371 -10.01 18.54 10.13
N LEU A 372 -9.42 18.57 11.33
CA LEU A 372 -10.12 18.93 12.57
C LEU A 372 -10.65 20.37 12.51
N ASP A 373 -9.84 21.30 12.00
CA ASP A 373 -10.20 22.71 11.90
C ASP A 373 -11.03 22.98 10.64
N LYS A 374 -10.62 22.43 9.49
CA LYS A 374 -11.27 22.67 8.19
C LYS A 374 -12.71 22.16 8.16
N GLU A 375 -12.98 21.04 8.84
CA GLU A 375 -14.33 20.47 8.95
C GLU A 375 -15.07 20.99 10.20
N MET A 376 -14.49 21.93 10.96
CA MET A 376 -15.06 22.52 12.19
C MET A 376 -15.46 21.45 13.22
N LEU A 377 -14.60 20.45 13.44
CA LEU A 377 -14.87 19.33 14.35
C LEU A 377 -14.52 19.66 15.80
N ILE A 378 -13.59 20.59 16.00
CA ILE A 378 -13.16 21.05 17.31
C ILE A 378 -13.27 22.57 17.41
N THR A 379 -13.38 23.06 18.63
CA THR A 379 -13.33 24.49 18.96
C THR A 379 -12.44 24.68 20.17
N GLU A 380 -11.82 25.85 20.28
CA GLU A 380 -10.98 26.21 21.41
C GLU A 380 -11.69 27.27 22.26
N TYR A 381 -11.87 26.99 23.55
CA TYR A 381 -12.46 27.91 24.52
C TYR A 381 -11.56 27.99 25.74
N ASP A 382 -11.07 29.19 26.06
CA ASP A 382 -10.16 29.44 27.19
C ASP A 382 -8.86 28.60 27.15
N GLY A 383 -8.34 28.33 25.95
CA GLY A 383 -7.17 27.47 25.74
C GLY A 383 -7.46 25.96 25.77
N TYR A 384 -8.72 25.57 25.95
CA TYR A 384 -9.15 24.17 25.98
C TYR A 384 -9.89 23.76 24.71
N LEU A 385 -9.49 22.65 24.14
CA LEU A 385 -10.13 21.99 23.02
C LEU A 385 -11.41 21.29 23.46
N LYS A 386 -12.49 21.51 22.70
CA LYS A 386 -13.76 20.81 22.85
C LYS A 386 -14.29 20.37 21.48
N LEU A 387 -15.05 19.28 21.47
CA LEU A 387 -15.76 18.85 20.27
C LEU A 387 -16.91 19.81 19.94
N THR A 388 -17.11 20.08 18.66
CA THR A 388 -18.35 20.70 18.16
C THR A 388 -19.46 19.65 18.05
N GLU A 389 -20.69 20.08 17.72
CA GLU A 389 -21.76 19.13 17.38
C GLU A 389 -21.38 18.25 16.17
N THR A 390 -20.73 18.84 15.17
CA THR A 390 -20.23 18.13 13.99
C THR A 390 -19.14 17.12 14.38
N GLY A 391 -18.17 17.51 15.22
CA GLY A 391 -17.14 16.59 15.73
C GLY A 391 -17.73 15.43 16.53
N SER A 392 -18.71 15.73 17.39
CA SER A 392 -19.45 14.72 18.15
C SER A 392 -20.23 13.76 17.24
N SER A 393 -20.80 14.25 16.14
CA SER A 393 -21.51 13.45 15.14
C SER A 393 -20.56 12.53 14.35
N GLU A 394 -19.41 13.06 13.89
CA GLU A 394 -18.37 12.26 13.22
C GLU A 394 -17.89 11.12 14.13
N LEU A 395 -17.65 11.40 15.41
CA LEU A 395 -17.26 10.39 16.40
C LEU A 395 -18.36 9.35 16.67
N ARG A 396 -19.65 9.74 16.64
CA ARG A 396 -20.76 8.79 16.83
C ARG A 396 -20.99 7.89 15.61
N SER A 397 -20.72 8.38 14.40
CA SER A 397 -20.87 7.63 13.14
C SER A 397 -20.01 6.37 13.05
N THR A 398 -19.08 6.16 13.99
CA THR A 398 -18.19 5.00 14.05
C THR A 398 -18.62 3.94 15.03
N ARG A 399 -19.59 4.24 15.91
CA ARG A 399 -20.13 3.32 16.92
C ARG A 399 -21.38 2.58 16.44
N LEU A 400 -21.96 3.00 15.31
CA LEU A 400 -23.06 2.37 14.59
C LEU A 400 -22.50 1.54 13.43
#